data_AF-A0A9K3GQJ8-F1
#
_entry.id   AF-A0A9K3GQJ8-F1
#
_cell.length_a   1.000
_cell.length_b   1.000
_cell.length_c   1.000
_cell.angle_alpha   90.00
_cell.angle_beta   90.00
_cell.angle_gamma   90.00
#
_symmetry.space_group_name_H-M   'P 1'
#
loop_
_entity.id
_entity.type
_entity.pdbx_description
1 polymer ?
#
loop_
_entity_poly.entity_id
_entity_poly.type
_entity_poly.pdbx_seq_one_letter_code
_entity_poly.pdbx_strand_id
1 'polypeptide(L)'
;EEQLVGWLDKCVNAFTGFMGSERQSLIEKFGVSPNLVTYRKARLDDISFGITSAMTHHCNHNKYRVAEIAQANAEAGTSMVLAVGAQDRHYDPRILDTPEGGVARLDRYEDILKVRIHTTVSYIS
;
A
#
# COMPACT_ATOMS: atom_id res chain seq x y z
N GLU A 1 8.89 -26.72 6.05
CA GLU A 1 8.35 -25.62 5.24
C GLU A 1 8.36 -24.36 6.08
N GLU A 2 8.76 -23.22 5.52
CA GLU A 2 8.66 -21.94 6.21
C GLU A 2 7.21 -21.45 6.13
N GLN A 3 6.63 -20.99 7.24
CA GLN A 3 5.29 -20.41 7.22
C GLN A 3 5.28 -19.15 6.34
N LEU A 4 4.18 -18.90 5.64
CA LEU A 4 4.02 -17.75 4.73
C LEU A 4 4.44 -16.43 5.38
N VAL A 5 4.16 -16.26 6.68
CA VAL A 5 4.57 -15.09 7.47
C VAL A 5 6.09 -14.94 7.53
N GLY A 6 6.82 -16.04 7.79
CA GLY A 6 8.28 -16.02 7.84
C GLY A 6 8.92 -15.69 6.48
N TRP A 7 8.33 -16.18 5.39
CA TRP A 7 8.79 -15.82 4.04
C TRP A 7 8.51 -14.34 3.70
N LEU A 8 7.30 -13.85 4.01
CA LEU A 8 6.93 -12.45 3.76
C LEU A 8 7.81 -11.47 4.54
N ASP A 9 8.17 -11.80 5.78
CA ASP A 9 9.07 -10.99 6.60
C ASP A 9 10.48 -10.90 6.01
N LYS A 10 10.99 -12.01 5.46
CA LYS A 10 12.34 -12.06 4.90
C LYS A 10 12.46 -11.40 3.53
N CYS A 11 11.40 -11.43 2.72
CA CYS A 11 11.46 -10.92 1.34
C CYS A 11 10.74 -9.57 1.17
N VAL A 12 9.47 -9.49 1.56
CA VAL A 12 8.62 -8.32 1.25
C VAL A 12 8.92 -7.15 2.18
N ASN A 13 9.14 -7.42 3.47
CA ASN A 13 9.46 -6.37 4.45
C ASN A 13 10.88 -5.82 4.27
N ALA A 14 11.82 -6.61 3.74
CA ALA A 14 13.13 -6.11 3.36
C ALA A 14 13.05 -5.09 2.21
N PHE A 15 12.33 -5.41 1.14
CA PHE A 15 12.19 -4.50 0.00
C PHE A 15 11.39 -3.24 0.35
N THR A 16 10.23 -3.40 1.00
CA THR A 16 9.41 -2.25 1.40
C THR A 16 10.04 -1.43 2.51
N GLY A 17 10.80 -2.07 3.41
CA GLY A 17 11.65 -1.42 4.39
C GLY A 17 12.78 -0.61 3.74
N PHE A 18 13.46 -1.17 2.73
CA PHE A 18 14.49 -0.47 1.94
C PHE A 18 13.93 0.79 1.26
N MET A 19 12.75 0.71 0.64
CA MET A 19 12.10 1.89 0.06
C MET A 19 11.79 2.96 1.11
N GLY A 20 11.57 2.55 2.36
CA GLY A 20 11.42 3.45 3.50
C GLY A 20 12.75 4.07 3.95
N SER A 21 13.78 3.26 4.15
CA SER A 21 15.09 3.71 4.67
C SER A 21 15.84 4.59 3.68
N GLU A 22 15.82 4.24 2.40
CA GLU A 22 16.52 4.96 1.33
C GLU A 22 15.63 5.99 0.64
N ARG A 23 14.47 6.31 1.20
CA ARG A 23 13.43 7.11 0.53
C ARG A 23 13.98 8.41 -0.04
N GLN A 24 14.78 9.14 0.73
CA GLN A 24 15.30 10.44 0.33
C GLN A 24 16.25 10.32 -0.87
N SER A 25 17.20 9.37 -0.82
CA SER A 25 18.11 9.09 -1.94
C SER A 25 17.34 8.65 -3.20
N LEU A 26 16.30 7.83 -3.02
CA LEU A 26 15.45 7.38 -4.13
C LEU A 26 14.64 8.54 -4.73
N ILE A 27 14.14 9.46 -3.90
CA ILE A 27 13.46 10.68 -4.38
C ILE A 27 14.42 11.56 -5.18
N GLU A 28 15.64 11.78 -4.68
CA GLU A 28 16.66 12.55 -5.41
C GLU A 28 17.00 11.92 -6.76
N LYS A 29 17.07 10.58 -6.80
CA LYS A 29 17.38 9.83 -8.02
C LYS A 29 16.23 9.84 -9.05
N PHE A 30 14.99 9.70 -8.61
CA PHE A 30 13.84 9.48 -9.50
C PHE A 30 12.92 10.70 -9.65
N GLY A 31 13.14 11.76 -8.86
CA GLY A 31 12.31 12.97 -8.83
C GLY A 31 10.93 12.80 -8.20
N VAL A 32 10.56 11.58 -7.82
CA VAL A 32 9.29 11.22 -7.18
C VAL A 32 9.53 10.13 -6.14
N SER A 33 8.52 9.81 -5.33
CA SER A 33 8.66 8.74 -4.35
C SER A 33 8.89 7.38 -5.00
N PRO A 34 9.69 6.48 -4.37
CA PRO A 34 9.93 5.14 -4.90
C PRO A 34 8.64 4.32 -5.03
N ASN A 35 7.71 4.50 -4.10
CA ASN A 35 6.38 3.92 -4.15
C ASN A 35 5.62 4.32 -5.41
N LEU A 36 5.58 5.62 -5.75
CA LEU A 36 4.91 6.09 -6.98
C LEU A 36 5.52 5.45 -8.23
N VAL A 37 6.85 5.30 -8.30
CA VAL A 37 7.52 4.58 -9.40
C VAL A 37 7.01 3.14 -9.50
N THR A 38 6.98 2.41 -8.39
CA THR A 38 6.52 1.01 -8.37
C THR A 38 5.04 0.88 -8.74
N TYR A 39 4.19 1.80 -8.29
CA TYR A 39 2.76 1.78 -8.62
C TYR A 39 2.50 2.11 -10.08
N ARG A 40 3.23 3.08 -10.66
CA ARG A 40 3.16 3.36 -12.12
C ARG A 40 3.53 2.13 -12.94
N LYS A 41 4.59 1.41 -12.54
CA LYS A 41 4.97 0.15 -13.21
C LYS A 41 3.86 -0.89 -13.09
N ALA A 42 3.29 -1.08 -11.91
CA ALA A 42 2.18 -2.02 -11.71
C ALA A 42 0.94 -1.65 -12.54
N ARG A 43 0.62 -0.35 -12.71
CA ARG A 43 -0.48 0.09 -13.59
C ARG A 43 -0.16 -0.12 -15.07
N LEU A 44 1.08 0.13 -15.49
CA LEU A 44 1.52 -0.14 -16.86
C LEU A 44 1.40 -1.63 -17.20
N ASP A 45 1.76 -2.51 -16.25
CA ASP A 45 1.59 -3.95 -16.41
C ASP A 45 0.12 -4.32 -16.57
N ASP A 46 -0.77 -3.83 -15.69
CA ASP A 46 -2.21 -4.03 -15.82
C ASP A 46 -2.73 -3.60 -17.20
N ILE A 47 -2.37 -2.40 -17.66
CA ILE A 47 -2.78 -1.89 -18.98
C ILE A 47 -2.27 -2.77 -20.11
N SER A 48 -1.02 -3.27 -20.02
CA SER A 48 -0.44 -4.15 -21.04
C SER A 48 -1.20 -5.48 -21.19
N PHE A 49 -1.90 -5.91 -20.14
CA PHE A 49 -2.79 -7.07 -20.14
C PHE A 49 -4.26 -6.72 -20.39
N GLY A 50 -4.59 -5.46 -20.66
CA GLY A 50 -5.97 -4.99 -20.88
C GLY A 50 -6.80 -4.87 -19.61
N ILE A 51 -6.18 -4.87 -18.42
CA ILE A 51 -6.86 -4.70 -17.14
C ILE A 51 -7.10 -3.20 -16.92
N THR A 52 -8.38 -2.81 -16.94
CA THR A 52 -8.80 -1.41 -16.74
C THR A 52 -9.48 -1.15 -15.40
N SER A 53 -9.76 -2.21 -14.64
CA SER A 53 -10.35 -2.16 -13.30
C SER A 53 -9.75 -3.25 -12.42
N ALA A 54 -9.38 -2.91 -11.17
CA ALA A 54 -8.80 -3.87 -10.24
C ALA A 54 -9.21 -3.62 -8.78
N MET A 55 -9.13 -4.66 -7.94
CA MET A 55 -9.13 -4.54 -6.49
C MET A 55 -7.71 -4.80 -5.99
N THR A 56 -7.18 -3.91 -5.14
CA THR A 56 -5.84 -4.04 -4.58
C THR A 56 -5.91 -4.00 -3.06
N HIS A 57 -5.27 -4.99 -2.41
CA HIS A 57 -5.05 -4.97 -0.98
C HIS A 57 -3.73 -4.26 -0.66
N HIS A 58 -3.80 -3.20 0.15
CA HIS A 58 -2.68 -2.31 0.48
C HIS A 58 -2.35 -2.40 1.96
N CYS A 59 -1.23 -3.04 2.29
CA CYS A 59 -0.89 -3.42 3.66
C CYS A 59 0.59 -3.17 3.99
N ASN A 60 1.03 -3.57 5.19
CA ASN A 60 2.40 -3.44 5.70
C ASN A 60 2.92 -1.99 5.58
N HIS A 61 4.20 -1.79 5.26
CA HIS A 61 4.78 -0.45 5.08
C HIS A 61 4.09 0.40 4.00
N ASN A 62 3.40 -0.23 3.04
CA ASN A 62 2.70 0.47 1.97
C ASN A 62 1.37 1.06 2.44
N LYS A 63 0.77 0.59 3.55
CA LYS A 63 -0.51 1.13 4.05
C LYS A 63 -0.49 2.65 4.32
N TYR A 64 0.69 3.25 4.44
CA TYR A 64 0.93 4.68 4.62
C TYR A 64 1.04 5.48 3.31
N ARG A 65 0.92 4.81 2.15
CA ARG A 65 1.27 5.32 0.81
C ARG A 65 0.08 5.32 -0.16
N VAL A 66 -1.14 5.30 0.39
CA VAL A 66 -2.41 5.27 -0.36
C VAL A 66 -2.54 6.41 -1.38
N ALA A 67 -2.06 7.61 -1.05
CA ALA A 67 -2.12 8.74 -1.97
C ALA A 67 -1.31 8.50 -3.26
N GLU A 68 -0.18 7.79 -3.17
CA GLU A 68 0.71 7.54 -4.31
C GLU A 68 0.12 6.49 -5.25
N ILE A 69 -0.54 5.45 -4.72
CA ILE A 69 -1.23 4.45 -5.58
C ILE A 69 -2.50 5.04 -6.21
N ALA A 70 -3.23 5.89 -5.48
CA ALA A 70 -4.38 6.60 -6.03
C ALA A 70 -3.95 7.52 -7.19
N GLN A 71 -2.85 8.26 -7.01
CA GLN A 71 -2.26 9.07 -8.07
C GLN A 71 -1.87 8.22 -9.29
N ALA A 72 -1.12 7.14 -9.10
CA ALA A 72 -0.71 6.27 -10.21
C ALA A 72 -1.92 5.69 -10.96
N ASN A 73 -2.97 5.31 -10.24
CA ASN A 73 -4.20 4.79 -10.83
C ASN A 73 -4.95 5.84 -11.66
N ALA A 74 -5.01 7.08 -11.16
CA ALA A 74 -5.60 8.21 -11.88
C ALA A 74 -4.80 8.55 -13.15
N GLU A 75 -3.47 8.61 -13.07
CA GLU A 75 -2.58 8.83 -14.22
C GLU A 75 -2.74 7.73 -15.29
N ALA A 76 -2.97 6.49 -14.87
CA ALA A 76 -3.22 5.35 -15.74
C ALA A 76 -4.62 5.35 -16.40
N GLY A 77 -5.54 6.21 -15.95
CA GLY A 77 -6.91 6.25 -16.47
C GLY A 77 -7.71 4.97 -16.18
N THR A 78 -7.42 4.30 -15.06
CA THR A 78 -8.04 3.02 -14.67
C THR A 78 -8.89 3.18 -13.40
N SER A 79 -9.76 2.20 -13.13
CA SER A 79 -10.57 2.17 -11.90
C SER A 79 -9.96 1.23 -10.85
N MET A 80 -10.02 1.61 -9.57
CA MET A 80 -9.47 0.79 -8.49
C MET A 80 -10.35 0.82 -7.25
N VAL A 81 -10.59 -0.37 -6.68
CA VAL A 81 -11.03 -0.51 -5.29
C VAL A 81 -9.81 -0.80 -4.43
N LEU A 82 -9.53 0.07 -3.47
CA LEU A 82 -8.36 -0.06 -2.58
C LEU A 82 -8.79 -0.54 -1.19
N ALA A 83 -8.39 -1.74 -0.81
CA ALA A 83 -8.58 -2.28 0.52
C ALA A 83 -7.34 -2.01 1.37
N VAL A 84 -7.39 -1.07 2.30
CA VAL A 84 -6.23 -0.72 3.15
C VAL A 84 -6.22 -1.59 4.40
N GLY A 85 -5.24 -2.47 4.52
CA GLY A 85 -5.08 -3.39 5.63
C GLY A 85 -4.26 -2.81 6.79
N ALA A 86 -4.61 -3.19 8.02
CA ALA A 86 -3.82 -3.01 9.23
C ALA A 86 -3.21 -4.35 9.68
N GLN A 87 -2.15 -4.31 10.48
CA GLN A 87 -1.49 -5.51 11.02
C GLN A 87 -1.58 -5.43 12.55
N ASP A 88 -2.11 -6.47 13.19
CA ASP A 88 -2.26 -6.52 14.66
C ASP A 88 -1.12 -7.33 15.30
N ARG A 89 -1.20 -8.67 15.23
CA ARG A 89 -0.23 -9.58 15.86
C ARG A 89 0.52 -10.39 14.81
N HIS A 90 1.66 -10.95 15.20
CA HIS A 90 2.47 -11.86 14.37
C HIS A 90 3.01 -11.22 13.07
N TYR A 91 3.26 -9.91 13.10
CA TYR A 91 3.93 -9.17 12.04
C TYR A 91 5.14 -8.41 12.60
N ASP A 92 5.96 -7.85 11.70
CA ASP A 92 7.05 -6.95 12.08
C ASP A 92 6.56 -5.85 13.05
N PRO A 93 7.20 -5.68 14.23
CA PRO A 93 6.78 -4.70 15.24
C PRO A 93 6.64 -3.26 14.72
N ARG A 94 7.37 -2.89 13.65
CA ARG A 94 7.37 -1.55 13.06
C ARG A 94 6.11 -1.25 12.25
N ILE A 95 5.34 -2.28 11.89
CA ILE A 95 4.11 -2.14 11.10
C ILE A 95 2.85 -2.53 11.88
N LEU A 96 2.96 -2.85 13.18
CA LEU A 96 1.77 -3.11 13.98
C LEU A 96 0.92 -1.85 14.12
N ASP A 97 -0.38 -2.05 14.26
CA ASP A 97 -1.41 -1.02 14.37
C ASP A 97 -2.30 -1.33 15.57
N THR A 98 -2.87 -0.28 16.14
CA THR A 98 -4.08 -0.45 16.95
C THR A 98 -5.31 -0.34 16.04
N PRO A 99 -6.45 -0.94 16.41
CA PRO A 99 -7.69 -0.75 15.66
C PRO A 99 -8.03 0.74 15.43
N GLU A 100 -7.86 1.58 16.45
CA GLU A 100 -8.12 3.02 16.39
C GLU A 100 -7.16 3.73 15.42
N GLY A 101 -5.88 3.34 15.43
CA GLY A 101 -4.88 3.86 14.49
C GLY A 101 -5.19 3.50 13.03
N GLY A 102 -5.70 2.30 12.81
CA GLY A 102 -6.18 1.83 11.51
C GLY A 102 -7.38 2.62 10.99
N VAL A 103 -8.41 2.80 11.82
CA VAL A 103 -9.61 3.58 11.47
C VAL A 103 -9.26 5.04 11.21
N ALA A 104 -8.52 5.68 12.12
CA ALA A 104 -8.12 7.07 11.94
C ALA A 104 -7.28 7.29 10.67
N ARG A 105 -6.54 6.27 10.21
CA ARG A 105 -5.81 6.33 8.93
C ARG A 105 -6.76 6.29 7.73
N LEU A 106 -7.80 5.47 7.77
CA LEU A 106 -8.82 5.44 6.72
C LEU A 106 -9.52 6.80 6.62
N ASP A 107 -9.94 7.38 7.74
CA ASP A 107 -10.60 8.69 7.77
C ASP A 107 -9.72 9.77 7.12
N ARG A 108 -8.42 9.78 7.43
CA ARG A 108 -7.47 10.71 6.77
C ARG A 108 -7.40 10.53 5.26
N TYR A 109 -7.56 9.31 4.74
CA TYR A 109 -7.54 9.07 3.30
C TYR A 109 -8.82 9.51 2.61
N GLU A 110 -9.96 9.48 3.29
CA GLU A 110 -11.20 10.07 2.78
C GLU A 110 -11.01 11.57 2.52
N ASP A 111 -10.42 12.28 3.49
CA ASP A 111 -10.13 13.71 3.39
C ASP A 111 -9.14 14.04 2.26
N ILE A 112 -8.04 13.28 2.16
CA ILE A 112 -6.97 13.54 1.19
C ILE A 112 -7.44 13.26 -0.24
N LEU A 113 -8.14 12.14 -0.44
CA LEU A 113 -8.50 11.67 -1.78
C LEU A 113 -9.86 12.18 -2.26
N LYS A 114 -10.69 12.73 -1.37
CA LYS A 114 -12.08 13.13 -1.65
C LYS A 114 -12.88 12.00 -2.30
N VAL A 115 -12.63 10.77 -1.85
CA VAL A 115 -13.32 9.56 -2.30
C VAL A 115 -14.20 9.03 -1.20
N ARG A 116 -15.30 8.36 -1.57
CA ARG A 116 -16.19 7.72 -0.60
C ARG A 116 -15.56 6.41 -0.11
N ILE A 117 -15.25 6.33 1.19
CA ILE A 117 -14.70 5.12 1.82
C ILE A 117 -15.83 4.26 2.40
N HIS A 118 -15.71 2.94 2.26
CA HIS A 118 -16.52 1.97 3.00
C HIS A 118 -15.61 1.25 4.00
N THR A 119 -15.82 1.52 5.29
CA THR A 119 -15.00 0.92 6.37
C THR A 119 -15.69 -0.30 6.94
N THR A 120 -15.00 -1.44 6.92
CA THR A 120 -15.43 -2.68 7.58
C THR A 120 -14.32 -3.12 8.53
N VAL A 121 -14.59 -3.13 9.83
CA VAL A 121 -13.67 -3.70 10.83
C VAL A 121 -14.07 -5.16 11.05
N SER A 122 -13.18 -6.09 10.67
CA SER A 122 -13.38 -7.52 10.88
C SER A 122 -12.26 -8.05 11.77
N TYR A 123 -12.63 -8.65 12.90
CA TYR A 123 -11.70 -9.35 13.77
C TYR A 123 -11.59 -10.79 13.28
N ILE A 124 -10.39 -11.18 12.84
CA ILE A 124 -10.09 -12.59 12.60
C ILE A 124 -9.46 -13.10 13.91
N SER A 125 -10.27 -13.80 14.71
CA SER A 125 -9.87 -14.45 15.96
C SER A 125 -9.11 -15.75 15.71
#